data_AF-A0A1U7SRB0-F1
#
_entry.id   AF-A0A1U7SRB0-F1
#
_cell.length_a   1.000
_cell.length_b   1.000
_cell.length_c   1.000
_cell.angle_alpha   90.00
_cell.angle_beta   90.00
_cell.angle_gamma   90.00
#
_symmetry.space_group_name_H-M   'P 1'
#
loop_
_entity.id
_entity.type
_entity.pdbx_description
1 polymer ?
#
loop_
_entity_poly.entity_id
_entity_poly.type
_entity_poly.pdbx_seq_one_letter_code
_entity_poly.pdbx_strand_id
1 'polypeptide(L)'
;MASARGPLGDLGCELPQQGSSGASLPPCQVTEEDLTANPGLATLLQGLAGHMDASGLSTGLARQLQQVQRELQLQRVAWLRWECLHRLLQEALLKADTGSAPRDKKFLETLERCLRLGELRLIVGLGPAPCAASPILLGLEVSDLQELLPPSQDLALLRECLPLDLEEWLQHRALALLSYYWPESDGAGAAERSAQLGMLAEVLVAEQRRLREARVRRRDLIGLLERQRAAYGQALEQCRGLLCRLAQEYRLGTQAELDQSNAQYLETKCSAMLLKARLEELSILLDTYPPEKVEVHRAIRAELQVAIERQEKELAQALELLAAYETLGPDFAALAEEYAQLQAQADNRRWALRELAGGSP
;
A
#
# COMPACT_ATOMS: atom_id res chain seq x y z
N MET A 1 31.75 47.88 -24.07
CA MET A 1 31.29 48.22 -22.70
C MET A 1 29.76 48.21 -22.68
N ALA A 2 29.14 47.03 -22.58
CA ALA A 2 27.73 46.84 -22.21
C ALA A 2 27.57 45.36 -21.88
N SER A 3 27.41 45.05 -20.60
CA SER A 3 27.29 43.69 -20.07
C SER A 3 25.87 43.18 -20.33
N ALA A 4 25.69 42.38 -21.38
CA ALA A 4 24.45 41.65 -21.62
C ALA A 4 24.39 40.44 -20.68
N ARG A 5 23.72 40.61 -19.53
CA ARG A 5 23.31 39.51 -18.64
C ARG A 5 22.24 38.66 -19.34
N GLY A 6 22.62 37.50 -19.86
CA GLY A 6 21.69 36.44 -20.23
C GLY A 6 21.12 35.74 -18.97
N PRO A 7 19.86 35.26 -18.98
CA PRO A 7 19.28 34.61 -17.81
C PRO A 7 19.78 33.16 -17.76
N LEU A 8 20.49 32.86 -16.67
CA LEU A 8 20.86 31.53 -16.23
C LEU A 8 19.63 30.61 -16.28
N GLY A 9 19.85 29.38 -16.75
CA GLY A 9 18.90 28.30 -16.51
C GLY A 9 18.98 27.92 -15.05
N ASP A 10 17.93 28.22 -14.30
CA ASP A 10 17.74 27.71 -12.95
C ASP A 10 17.54 26.20 -13.01
N LEU A 11 18.59 25.49 -12.60
CA LEU A 11 18.48 24.13 -12.13
C LEU A 11 17.81 24.20 -10.74
N GLY A 12 16.51 23.91 -10.75
CA GLY A 12 15.70 23.42 -9.63
C GLY A 12 16.10 23.88 -8.24
N CYS A 13 15.55 25.02 -7.81
CA CYS A 13 15.15 25.30 -6.43
C CYS A 13 14.30 26.58 -6.45
N GLU A 14 13.06 26.48 -6.94
CA GLU A 14 12.10 27.56 -6.73
C GLU A 14 11.54 27.43 -5.32
N LEU A 15 12.07 28.27 -4.43
CA LEU A 15 11.45 28.57 -3.13
C LEU A 15 10.36 29.63 -3.34
N PRO A 16 9.20 29.48 -2.68
CA PRO A 16 8.06 30.36 -2.91
C PRO A 16 8.38 31.79 -2.47
N GLN A 17 8.12 32.75 -3.34
CA GLN A 17 8.01 34.15 -2.97
C GLN A 17 6.73 34.32 -2.13
N GLN A 18 6.90 34.50 -0.82
CA GLN A 18 5.91 35.18 0.02
C GLN A 18 6.50 36.51 0.44
N GLY A 19 5.78 37.58 0.08
CA GLY A 19 6.13 38.92 0.48
C GLY A 19 5.86 39.14 1.96
N SER A 20 6.88 39.57 2.67
CA SER A 20 6.79 40.50 3.80
C SER A 20 8.21 40.83 4.25
N SER A 21 8.45 42.11 4.51
CA SER A 21 9.72 42.69 4.94
C SER A 21 10.37 41.95 6.10
N GLY A 22 11.67 41.69 5.96
CA GLY A 22 12.53 41.10 6.98
C GLY A 22 13.52 40.17 6.30
N ALA A 23 14.81 40.50 6.30
CA ALA A 23 15.85 39.69 5.66
C ALA A 23 15.95 38.32 6.35
N SER A 24 15.15 37.35 5.89
CA SER A 24 15.18 35.98 6.39
C SER A 24 16.38 35.25 5.79
N LEU A 25 17.26 34.74 6.65
CA LEU A 25 18.29 33.78 6.26
C LEU A 25 17.67 32.39 6.14
N PRO A 26 17.57 31.78 4.94
CA PRO A 26 17.24 30.36 4.86
C PRO A 26 18.39 29.54 5.49
N PRO A 27 18.09 28.47 6.25
CA PRO A 27 16.83 27.71 6.26
C PRO A 27 15.79 28.11 7.33
N CYS A 28 15.96 29.21 8.07
CA CYS A 28 15.10 29.52 9.20
C CYS A 28 13.94 30.44 8.82
N GLN A 29 12.72 29.89 8.74
CA GLN A 29 11.48 30.68 8.73
C GLN A 29 11.21 31.17 10.15
N VAL A 30 11.89 32.24 10.57
CA VAL A 30 11.74 32.81 11.92
C VAL A 30 10.57 33.78 11.91
N THR A 31 9.60 33.59 12.81
CA THR A 31 8.48 34.52 12.98
C THR A 31 8.90 35.72 13.84
N GLU A 32 8.23 36.87 13.68
CA GLU A 32 8.52 38.07 14.50
C GLU A 32 8.34 37.81 16.00
N GLU A 33 7.43 36.89 16.36
CA GLU A 33 7.15 36.47 17.72
C GLU A 33 8.36 35.74 18.36
N ASP A 34 9.05 34.87 17.61
CA ASP A 34 10.25 34.14 18.07
C ASP A 34 11.46 35.06 18.36
N LEU A 35 11.56 36.15 17.60
CA LEU A 35 12.63 37.15 17.77
C LEU A 35 12.42 38.02 19.00
N THR A 36 11.16 38.30 19.35
CA THR A 36 10.83 39.06 20.57
C THR A 36 11.02 38.23 21.84
N ALA A 37 10.78 36.92 21.77
CA ALA A 37 10.99 36.00 22.91
C ALA A 37 12.48 35.75 23.22
N ASN A 38 13.36 35.83 22.22
CA ASN A 38 14.78 35.50 22.36
C ASN A 38 15.70 36.59 21.74
N PRO A 39 16.02 37.67 22.49
CA PRO A 39 16.82 38.79 21.95
C PRO A 39 18.26 38.38 21.57
N GLY A 40 18.83 37.36 22.23
CA GLY A 40 20.15 36.81 21.88
C GLY A 40 20.18 36.06 20.54
N LEU A 41 19.03 35.52 20.10
CA LEU A 41 18.91 34.88 18.79
C LEU A 41 18.82 35.94 17.68
N ALA A 42 18.16 37.07 17.94
CA ALA A 42 18.11 38.21 17.03
C ALA A 42 19.51 38.82 16.77
N THR A 43 20.33 38.99 17.81
CA THR A 43 21.71 39.52 17.65
C THR A 43 22.61 38.53 16.90
N LEU A 44 22.43 37.23 17.11
CA LEU A 44 23.16 36.19 16.39
C LEU A 44 22.76 36.16 14.90
N LEU A 45 21.47 36.22 14.58
CA LEU A 45 21.00 36.29 13.20
C LEU A 45 21.46 37.57 12.49
N GLN A 46 21.50 38.70 13.18
CA GLN A 46 22.08 39.94 12.63
C GLN A 46 23.59 39.80 12.36
N GLY A 47 24.33 39.15 13.25
CA GLY A 47 25.74 38.82 13.05
C GLY A 47 25.96 37.87 11.86
N LEU A 48 25.11 36.84 11.71
CA LEU A 48 25.17 35.89 10.60
C LEU A 48 24.72 36.50 9.27
N ALA A 49 23.78 37.44 9.28
CA ALA A 49 23.32 38.14 8.07
C ALA A 49 24.44 38.97 7.42
N GLY A 50 25.44 39.40 8.20
CA GLY A 50 26.64 40.04 7.65
C GLY A 50 27.58 39.08 6.92
N HIS A 51 27.44 37.76 7.14
CA HIS A 51 28.32 36.73 6.64
C HIS A 51 27.63 35.73 5.69
N MET A 52 26.31 35.79 5.56
CA MET A 52 25.50 34.86 4.77
C MET A 52 24.58 35.61 3.79
N ASP A 53 24.51 35.13 2.55
CA ASP A 53 23.61 35.66 1.53
C ASP A 53 22.18 35.10 1.71
N ALA A 54 21.20 35.69 1.02
CA ALA A 54 19.78 35.28 1.03
C ALA A 54 19.52 33.82 0.60
N SER A 55 20.55 33.09 0.15
CA SER A 55 20.52 31.67 -0.20
C SER A 55 21.07 30.75 0.91
N GLY A 56 21.51 31.30 2.05
CA GLY A 56 22.10 30.54 3.15
C GLY A 56 23.57 30.17 2.95
N LEU A 57 24.24 30.77 1.95
CA LEU A 57 25.66 30.54 1.67
C LEU A 57 26.53 31.64 2.28
N SER A 58 27.74 31.29 2.73
CA SER A 58 28.68 32.31 3.21
C SER A 58 29.04 33.27 2.07
N THR A 59 29.17 34.57 2.36
CA THR A 59 29.45 35.61 1.36
C THR A 59 30.72 35.32 0.55
N GLY A 60 31.72 34.67 1.15
CA GLY A 60 32.93 34.22 0.48
C GLY A 60 32.67 33.10 -0.53
N LEU A 61 31.90 32.08 -0.13
CA LEU A 61 31.55 30.95 -0.97
C LEU A 61 30.58 31.35 -2.08
N ALA A 62 29.63 32.25 -1.80
CA ALA A 62 28.74 32.80 -2.82
C ALA A 62 29.50 33.59 -3.89
N ARG A 63 30.52 34.38 -3.50
CA ARG A 63 31.41 35.07 -4.47
C ARG A 63 32.20 34.07 -5.31
N GLN A 64 32.76 33.02 -4.70
CA GLN A 64 33.46 31.95 -5.42
C GLN A 64 32.52 31.22 -6.39
N LEU A 65 31.30 30.88 -5.97
CA LEU A 65 30.31 30.28 -6.85
C LEU A 65 29.93 31.19 -8.02
N GLN A 66 29.76 32.49 -7.79
CA GLN A 66 29.51 33.44 -8.87
C GLN A 66 30.71 33.53 -9.84
N GLN A 67 31.94 33.48 -9.33
CA GLN A 67 33.16 33.46 -10.16
C GLN A 67 33.22 32.18 -11.01
N VAL A 68 33.06 31.01 -10.39
CA VAL A 68 33.02 29.71 -11.08
C VAL A 68 31.87 29.65 -12.08
N GLN A 69 30.70 30.20 -11.75
CA GLN A 69 29.59 30.28 -12.70
C GLN A 69 29.93 31.17 -13.89
N ARG A 70 30.56 32.32 -13.69
CA ARG A 70 31.00 33.19 -14.79
C ARG A 70 32.03 32.49 -15.65
N GLU A 71 33.02 31.83 -15.05
CA GLU A 71 34.03 31.04 -15.74
C GLU A 71 33.37 29.91 -16.54
N LEU A 72 32.44 29.18 -15.95
CA LEU A 72 31.67 28.14 -16.61
C LEU A 72 30.87 28.68 -17.80
N GLN A 73 30.22 29.85 -17.66
CA GLN A 73 29.52 30.48 -18.78
C GLN A 73 30.48 30.87 -19.90
N LEU A 74 31.65 31.42 -19.58
CA LEU A 74 32.66 31.77 -20.57
C LEU A 74 33.19 30.52 -21.29
N GLN A 75 33.50 29.45 -20.53
CA GLN A 75 33.94 28.18 -21.10
C GLN A 75 32.84 27.54 -21.95
N ARG A 76 31.58 27.63 -21.53
CA ARG A 76 30.45 27.12 -22.30
C ARG A 76 30.28 27.89 -23.61
N VAL A 77 30.38 29.21 -23.59
CA VAL A 77 30.31 30.02 -24.82
C VAL A 77 31.48 29.69 -25.75
N ALA A 78 32.69 29.54 -25.20
CA ALA A 78 33.85 29.12 -25.99
C ALA A 78 33.63 27.74 -26.61
N TRP A 79 33.19 26.76 -25.81
CA TRP A 79 32.89 25.41 -26.28
C TRP A 79 31.80 25.39 -27.35
N LEU A 80 30.70 26.11 -27.17
CA LEU A 80 29.62 26.20 -28.16
C LEU A 80 30.11 26.82 -29.49
N ARG A 81 31.02 27.80 -29.44
CA ARG A 81 31.63 28.35 -30.66
C ARG A 81 32.41 27.28 -31.40
N TRP A 82 33.24 26.51 -30.70
CA TRP A 82 34.02 25.42 -31.29
C TRP A 82 33.14 24.28 -31.81
N GLU A 83 32.10 23.91 -31.07
CA GLU A 83 31.13 22.89 -31.48
C GLU A 83 30.36 23.31 -32.73
N CYS A 84 29.91 24.57 -32.81
CA CYS A 84 29.26 25.11 -34.00
C CYS A 84 30.17 25.03 -35.22
N LEU A 85 31.43 25.47 -35.10
CA LEU A 85 32.40 25.40 -36.20
C LEU A 85 32.67 23.95 -36.62
N HIS A 86 32.84 23.04 -35.66
CA HIS A 86 33.08 21.63 -35.95
C HIS A 86 31.89 20.97 -36.66
N ARG A 87 30.64 21.24 -36.22
CA ARG A 87 29.44 20.74 -36.88
C ARG A 87 29.29 21.28 -38.30
N LEU A 88 29.60 22.56 -38.53
CA LEU A 88 29.53 23.14 -39.87
C LEU A 88 30.53 22.49 -40.82
N LEU A 89 31.74 22.19 -40.34
CA LEU A 89 32.74 21.45 -41.11
C LEU A 89 32.27 20.02 -41.45
N GLN A 90 31.69 19.31 -40.48
CA GLN A 90 31.12 17.98 -40.71
C GLN A 90 29.96 18.02 -41.71
N GLU A 91 29.05 18.99 -41.59
CA GLU A 91 27.95 19.17 -42.53
C GLU A 91 28.41 19.53 -43.94
N ALA A 92 29.49 20.31 -44.07
CA ALA A 92 30.08 20.66 -45.37
C ALA A 92 30.68 19.42 -46.06
N LEU A 93 31.38 18.57 -45.29
CA LEU A 93 31.87 17.28 -45.79
C LEU A 93 30.73 16.39 -46.29
N LEU A 94 29.65 16.25 -45.50
CA LEU A 94 28.49 15.43 -45.88
C LEU A 94 27.75 15.93 -47.13
N LYS A 95 27.72 17.25 -47.36
CA LYS A 95 27.06 17.83 -48.56
C LYS A 95 27.88 17.65 -49.82
N ALA A 96 29.21 17.69 -49.70
CA ALA A 96 30.08 17.64 -50.86
C ALA A 96 30.13 16.29 -51.58
N ASP A 97 29.86 15.20 -50.85
CA ASP A 97 29.72 13.84 -51.41
C ASP A 97 28.64 13.73 -52.49
N THR A 98 27.73 14.72 -52.58
CA THR A 98 26.57 14.70 -53.47
C THR A 98 26.70 15.52 -54.77
N GLY A 99 27.79 16.30 -54.99
CA GLY A 99 27.93 17.02 -56.27
C GLY A 99 28.93 18.17 -56.42
N SER A 100 30.06 18.20 -55.71
CA SER A 100 31.02 19.32 -55.80
C SER A 100 31.95 19.30 -57.04
N ALA A 101 32.55 20.45 -57.37
CA ALA A 101 33.53 20.59 -58.46
C ALA A 101 34.88 19.92 -58.08
N PRO A 102 35.71 19.50 -59.07
CA PRO A 102 36.93 18.71 -58.79
C PRO A 102 38.02 19.45 -57.99
N ARG A 103 37.99 20.80 -57.92
CA ARG A 103 38.88 21.59 -57.05
C ARG A 103 38.44 21.51 -55.59
N ASP A 104 37.14 21.60 -55.35
CA ASP A 104 36.52 21.51 -54.04
C ASP A 104 36.70 20.11 -53.45
N LYS A 105 36.66 19.06 -54.28
CA LYS A 105 36.92 17.67 -53.85
C LYS A 105 38.30 17.49 -53.22
N LYS A 106 39.36 18.00 -53.86
CA LYS A 106 40.72 17.92 -53.31
C LYS A 106 40.87 18.73 -52.02
N PHE A 107 40.22 19.89 -51.94
CA PHE A 107 40.19 20.72 -50.73
C PHE A 107 39.43 20.04 -49.57
N LEU A 108 38.34 19.35 -49.86
CA LEU A 108 37.55 18.65 -48.85
C LEU A 108 38.20 17.35 -48.39
N GLU A 109 38.87 16.63 -49.29
CA GLU A 109 39.68 15.45 -48.94
C GLU A 109 40.85 15.83 -48.02
N THR A 110 41.51 16.97 -48.26
CA THR A 110 42.58 17.45 -47.37
C THR A 110 42.01 17.93 -46.03
N LEU A 111 40.84 18.56 -46.03
CA LEU A 111 40.11 18.95 -44.81
C LEU A 111 39.66 17.76 -43.97
N GLU A 112 39.10 16.72 -44.59
CA GLU A 112 38.71 15.49 -43.93
C GLU A 112 39.91 14.82 -43.26
N ARG A 113 41.03 14.69 -43.99
CA ARG A 113 42.29 14.15 -43.44
C ARG A 113 42.77 14.96 -42.23
N CYS A 114 42.71 16.29 -42.29
CA CYS A 114 43.06 17.15 -41.16
C CYS A 114 42.14 16.97 -39.95
N LEU A 115 40.83 16.81 -40.15
CA LEU A 115 39.88 16.57 -39.06
C LEU A 115 40.09 15.20 -38.42
N ARG A 116 40.31 14.15 -39.22
CA ARG A 116 40.64 12.80 -38.72
C ARG A 116 41.94 12.79 -37.95
N LEU A 117 42.99 13.47 -38.43
CA LEU A 117 44.24 13.63 -37.69
C LEU A 117 44.04 14.40 -36.38
N GLY A 118 43.15 15.40 -36.36
CA GLY A 118 42.74 16.10 -35.14
C GLY A 118 42.03 15.19 -34.13
N GLU A 119 41.08 14.37 -34.59
CA GLU A 119 40.38 13.37 -33.79
C GLU A 119 41.36 12.34 -33.21
N LEU A 120 42.28 11.82 -34.04
CA LEU A 120 43.33 10.89 -33.62
C LEU A 120 44.28 11.53 -32.59
N ARG A 121 44.65 12.80 -32.78
CA ARG A 121 45.48 13.54 -31.81
C ARG A 121 44.77 13.77 -30.48
N LEU A 122 43.45 13.99 -30.49
CA LEU A 122 42.66 14.06 -29.27
C LEU A 122 42.59 12.71 -28.55
N ILE A 123 42.39 11.61 -29.29
CA ILE A 123 42.35 10.25 -28.73
C ILE A 123 43.71 9.87 -28.13
N VAL A 124 44.82 10.22 -28.80
CA VAL A 124 46.18 9.99 -28.30
C VAL A 124 46.52 10.93 -27.11
N GLY A 125 46.07 12.18 -27.15
CA GLY A 125 46.32 13.19 -26.11
C GLY A 125 45.41 13.10 -24.87
N LEU A 126 44.26 12.42 -24.97
CA LEU A 126 43.38 12.07 -23.85
C LEU A 126 43.83 10.77 -23.14
N GLY A 127 44.90 10.13 -23.62
CA GLY A 127 45.55 9.04 -22.90
C GLY A 127 45.97 9.47 -21.49
N PRO A 128 45.96 8.56 -20.50
CA PRO A 128 46.33 8.90 -19.13
C PRO A 128 47.70 9.58 -19.13
N ALA A 129 47.82 10.63 -18.31
CA ALA A 129 49.09 11.32 -18.04
C ALA A 129 50.23 10.30 -17.91
N PRO A 130 51.46 10.59 -18.38
CA PRO A 130 52.54 9.62 -18.49
C PRO A 130 52.99 9.13 -17.10
N CYS A 131 52.23 8.22 -16.51
CA CYS A 131 52.73 7.26 -15.54
C CYS A 131 53.44 6.20 -16.38
N ALA A 132 54.70 5.94 -16.03
CA ALA A 132 55.69 5.17 -16.80
C ALA A 132 55.36 3.70 -17.12
N ALA A 133 54.09 3.26 -17.11
CA ALA A 133 53.70 1.86 -17.20
C ALA A 133 52.35 1.57 -17.89
N SER A 134 51.78 2.48 -18.69
CA SER A 134 50.69 2.10 -19.61
C SER A 134 51.14 2.28 -21.06
N PRO A 135 51.12 1.24 -21.90
CA PRO A 135 51.46 1.38 -23.31
C PRO A 135 50.45 2.32 -23.97
N ILE A 136 50.98 3.31 -24.66
CA ILE A 136 50.26 4.19 -25.59
C ILE A 136 49.43 3.29 -26.50
N LEU A 137 48.13 3.54 -26.62
CA LEU A 137 47.26 2.75 -27.50
C LEU A 137 47.87 2.76 -28.91
N LEU A 138 48.45 1.63 -29.33
CA LEU A 138 49.17 1.41 -30.60
C LEU A 138 50.60 1.97 -30.74
N GLY A 139 51.23 2.52 -29.68
CA GLY A 139 52.61 3.01 -29.76
C GLY A 139 52.83 4.22 -30.70
N LEU A 140 51.74 4.89 -31.08
CA LEU A 140 51.77 6.07 -31.95
C LEU A 140 52.09 7.31 -31.15
N GLU A 141 53.19 7.98 -31.47
CA GLU A 141 53.55 9.27 -30.87
C GLU A 141 52.92 10.44 -31.65
N VAL A 142 52.79 11.60 -30.99
CA VAL A 142 52.27 12.83 -31.63
C VAL A 142 53.22 13.33 -32.75
N SER A 143 54.47 12.86 -32.77
CA SER A 143 55.46 13.02 -33.84
C SER A 143 55.08 12.26 -35.11
N ASP A 144 54.65 11.00 -35.00
CA ASP A 144 54.30 10.15 -36.14
C ASP A 144 53.07 10.67 -36.89
N LEU A 145 52.15 11.31 -36.17
CA LEU A 145 50.98 11.98 -36.76
C LEU A 145 51.34 13.26 -37.54
N GLN A 146 52.52 13.85 -37.32
CA GLN A 146 52.99 15.01 -38.08
C GLN A 146 53.49 14.62 -39.47
N GLU A 147 53.97 13.38 -39.64
CA GLU A 147 54.40 12.84 -40.94
C GLU A 147 53.21 12.55 -41.87
N LEU A 148 52.02 12.32 -41.30
CA LEU A 148 50.77 12.07 -42.03
C LEU A 148 50.05 13.36 -42.46
N LEU A 149 50.58 14.56 -42.16
CA LEU A 149 49.96 15.80 -42.62
C LEU A 149 49.99 15.90 -44.16
N PRO A 150 48.91 16.44 -44.78
CA PRO A 150 48.91 16.80 -46.19
C PRO A 150 50.09 17.72 -46.57
N PRO A 151 50.49 17.76 -47.86
CA PRO A 151 51.62 18.58 -48.29
C PRO A 151 51.41 20.06 -47.93
N SER A 152 52.50 20.74 -47.56
CA SER A 152 52.48 22.10 -47.00
C SER A 152 51.78 23.14 -47.89
N GLN A 153 51.76 22.92 -49.20
CA GLN A 153 51.07 23.77 -50.18
C GLN A 153 49.55 23.65 -50.05
N ASP A 154 49.01 22.44 -49.90
CA ASP A 154 47.57 22.20 -49.73
C ASP A 154 47.08 22.71 -48.37
N LEU A 155 47.94 22.65 -47.35
CA LEU A 155 47.65 23.22 -46.03
C LEU A 155 47.64 24.75 -46.02
N ALA A 156 48.50 25.39 -46.81
CA ALA A 156 48.52 26.84 -46.94
C ALA A 156 47.26 27.33 -47.66
N LEU A 157 46.90 26.68 -48.77
CA LEU A 157 45.65 26.95 -49.50
C LEU A 157 44.42 26.69 -48.61
N LEU A 158 44.43 25.61 -47.82
CA LEU A 158 43.36 25.34 -46.88
C LEU A 158 43.24 26.44 -45.82
N ARG A 159 44.36 26.91 -45.26
CA ARG A 159 44.35 27.99 -44.25
C ARG A 159 43.85 29.32 -44.79
N GLU A 160 44.06 29.60 -46.08
CA GLU A 160 43.63 30.83 -46.72
C GLU A 160 42.14 30.79 -47.14
N CYS A 161 41.66 29.65 -47.66
CA CYS A 161 40.27 29.51 -48.13
C CYS A 161 39.27 29.17 -47.02
N LEU A 162 39.66 28.33 -46.04
CA LEU A 162 38.78 27.88 -44.95
C LEU A 162 38.03 29.01 -44.21
N PRO A 163 38.65 30.15 -43.81
CA PRO A 163 37.91 31.19 -43.10
C PRO A 163 36.83 31.84 -43.96
N LEU A 164 37.09 32.04 -45.26
CA LEU A 164 36.14 32.65 -46.20
C LEU A 164 34.93 31.72 -46.42
N ASP A 165 35.20 30.44 -46.67
CA ASP A 165 34.15 29.44 -46.88
C ASP A 165 33.30 29.23 -45.62
N LEU A 166 33.95 29.21 -44.44
CA LEU A 166 33.26 29.13 -43.15
C LEU A 166 32.33 30.32 -42.92
N GLU A 167 32.76 31.53 -43.27
CA GLU A 167 31.94 32.73 -43.18
C GLU A 167 30.71 32.64 -44.09
N GLU A 168 30.87 32.18 -45.33
CA GLU A 168 29.76 31.97 -46.27
C GLU A 168 28.77 30.91 -45.77
N TRP A 169 29.26 29.77 -45.27
CA TRP A 169 28.41 28.71 -44.73
C TRP A 169 27.67 29.17 -43.46
N LEU A 170 28.36 29.91 -42.59
CA LEU A 170 27.75 30.52 -41.40
C LEU A 170 26.66 31.51 -41.77
N GLN A 171 26.91 32.37 -42.76
CA GLN A 171 25.95 33.34 -43.26
C GLN A 171 24.72 32.63 -43.85
N HIS A 172 24.91 31.60 -44.69
CA HIS A 172 23.80 30.83 -45.23
C HIS A 172 22.97 30.17 -44.13
N ARG A 173 23.60 29.62 -43.08
CA ARG A 173 22.89 29.02 -41.94
C ARG A 173 22.16 30.06 -41.10
N ALA A 174 22.79 31.20 -40.84
CA ALA A 174 22.16 32.30 -40.13
C ALA A 174 20.92 32.80 -40.89
N LEU A 175 21.02 32.97 -42.21
CA LEU A 175 19.90 33.35 -43.07
C LEU A 175 18.79 32.28 -43.11
N ALA A 176 19.14 30.98 -43.12
CA ALA A 176 18.14 29.91 -43.05
C ALA A 176 17.42 29.85 -41.69
N LEU A 177 18.10 30.20 -40.60
CA LEU A 177 17.46 30.37 -39.30
C LEU A 177 16.55 31.59 -39.31
N LEU A 178 17.01 32.70 -39.89
CA LEU A 178 16.20 33.92 -40.04
C LEU A 178 14.91 33.64 -40.80
N SER A 179 14.97 32.93 -41.94
CA SER A 179 13.80 32.63 -42.77
C SER A 179 12.80 31.70 -42.06
N TYR A 180 13.26 30.84 -41.15
CA TYR A 180 12.38 29.98 -40.33
C TYR A 180 11.54 30.79 -39.33
N TYR A 181 12.15 31.76 -38.65
CA TYR A 181 11.45 32.60 -37.67
C TYR A 181 10.70 33.77 -38.32
N TRP A 182 11.22 34.31 -39.43
CA TRP A 182 10.64 35.41 -40.19
C TRP A 182 10.71 35.15 -41.70
N PRO A 183 9.68 34.53 -42.29
CA PRO A 183 9.66 34.29 -43.74
C PRO A 183 9.60 35.58 -44.57
N GLU A 184 9.18 36.69 -43.96
CA GLU A 184 9.14 38.02 -44.59
C GLU A 184 10.54 38.61 -44.84
N SER A 185 11.58 38.05 -44.21
CA SER A 185 12.97 38.53 -44.33
C SER A 185 13.65 38.15 -45.65
N ASP A 186 13.09 37.21 -46.42
CA ASP A 186 13.68 36.72 -47.68
C ASP A 186 13.70 37.79 -48.79
N GLY A 187 12.84 38.81 -48.69
CA GLY A 187 12.83 39.97 -49.60
C GLY A 187 13.66 41.17 -49.13
N ALA A 188 14.15 41.16 -47.89
CA ALA A 188 14.84 42.29 -47.27
C ALA A 188 16.28 42.45 -47.78
N GLY A 189 16.86 43.66 -47.69
CA GLY A 189 18.25 43.91 -48.06
C GLY A 189 19.25 43.23 -47.11
N ALA A 190 20.50 43.01 -47.54
CA ALA A 190 21.53 42.34 -46.72
C ALA A 190 21.80 43.04 -45.37
N ALA A 191 21.71 44.38 -45.32
CA ALA A 191 21.85 45.16 -44.10
C ALA A 191 20.64 45.03 -43.15
N GLU A 192 19.44 44.84 -43.70
CA GLU A 192 18.23 44.60 -42.90
C GLU A 192 18.25 43.18 -42.33
N ARG A 193 18.69 42.18 -43.11
CA ARG A 193 18.86 40.81 -42.63
C ARG A 193 19.89 40.70 -41.52
N SER A 194 21.02 41.42 -41.60
CA SER A 194 22.02 41.42 -40.53
C SER A 194 21.51 42.10 -39.25
N ALA A 195 20.73 43.19 -39.38
CA ALA A 195 20.03 43.80 -38.24
C ALA A 195 18.98 42.84 -37.62
N GLN A 196 18.18 42.17 -38.46
CA GLN A 196 17.20 41.18 -38.02
C GLN A 196 17.85 39.96 -37.36
N LEU A 197 19.03 39.51 -37.83
CA LEU A 197 19.83 38.46 -37.18
C LEU A 197 20.29 38.87 -35.77
N GLY A 198 20.64 40.14 -35.57
CA GLY A 198 20.93 40.69 -34.25
C GLY A 198 19.71 40.63 -33.32
N MET A 199 18.53 41.00 -33.84
CA MET A 199 17.26 40.93 -33.10
C MET A 199 16.82 39.49 -32.81
N LEU A 200 17.14 38.52 -33.68
CA LEU A 200 16.82 37.10 -33.49
C LEU A 200 17.34 36.58 -32.15
N ALA A 201 18.58 36.95 -31.79
CA ALA A 201 19.18 36.52 -30.53
C ALA A 201 18.37 37.00 -29.32
N GLU A 202 17.86 38.24 -29.36
CA GLU A 202 17.02 38.79 -28.30
C GLU A 202 15.65 38.11 -28.22
N VAL A 203 15.03 37.86 -29.37
CA VAL A 203 13.73 37.16 -29.46
C VAL A 203 13.85 35.72 -28.95
N LEU A 204 14.91 34.99 -29.33
CA LEU A 204 15.16 33.64 -28.83
C LEU A 204 15.37 33.60 -27.32
N VAL A 205 16.06 34.59 -26.76
CA VAL A 205 16.21 34.72 -25.30
C VAL A 205 14.87 35.01 -24.64
N ALA A 206 14.03 35.86 -25.23
CA ALA A 206 12.69 36.15 -24.72
C ALA A 206 11.78 34.92 -24.78
N GLU A 207 11.80 34.15 -25.87
CA GLU A 207 11.06 32.90 -26.00
C GLU A 207 11.52 31.83 -25.01
N GLN A 208 12.84 31.68 -24.81
CA GLN A 208 13.37 30.79 -23.79
C GLN A 208 12.88 31.18 -22.38
N ARG A 209 12.82 32.47 -22.06
CA ARG A 209 12.24 32.95 -20.79
C ARG A 209 10.76 32.59 -20.69
N ARG A 210 9.96 32.90 -21.71
CA ARG A 210 8.53 32.56 -21.77
C ARG A 210 8.28 31.06 -21.60
N LEU A 211 9.09 30.21 -22.23
CA LEU A 211 9.01 28.75 -22.08
C LEU A 211 9.35 28.29 -20.65
N ARG A 212 10.34 28.90 -20.00
CA ARG A 212 10.68 28.60 -18.60
C ARG A 212 9.53 29.00 -17.69
N GLU A 213 9.01 30.22 -17.83
CA GLU A 213 7.85 30.69 -17.06
C GLU A 213 6.61 29.81 -17.27
N ALA A 214 6.33 29.41 -18.51
CA ALA A 214 5.21 28.51 -18.80
C ALA A 214 5.38 27.13 -18.17
N ARG A 215 6.62 26.60 -18.09
CA ARG A 215 6.92 25.33 -17.41
C ARG A 215 6.71 25.45 -15.90
N VAL A 216 7.11 26.56 -15.30
CA VAL A 216 6.87 26.85 -13.88
C VAL A 216 5.37 26.91 -13.60
N ARG A 217 4.64 27.74 -14.34
CA ARG A 217 3.17 27.84 -14.23
C ARG A 217 2.49 26.49 -14.39
N ARG A 218 2.94 25.65 -15.32
CA ARG A 218 2.42 24.30 -15.49
C ARG A 218 2.64 23.43 -14.25
N ARG A 219 3.82 23.50 -13.62
CA ARG A 219 4.10 22.78 -12.36
C ARG A 219 3.20 23.27 -11.24
N ASP A 220 3.01 24.58 -11.11
CA ASP A 220 2.13 25.17 -10.10
C ASP A 220 0.68 24.72 -10.28
N LEU A 221 0.17 24.76 -11.52
CA LEU A 221 -1.17 24.29 -11.84
C LEU A 221 -1.35 22.80 -11.54
N ILE A 222 -0.35 21.96 -11.83
CA ILE A 222 -0.37 20.54 -11.46
C ILE A 222 -0.44 20.39 -9.94
N GLY A 223 0.39 21.13 -9.19
CA GLY A 223 0.36 21.11 -7.72
C GLY A 223 -0.99 21.56 -7.14
N LEU A 224 -1.63 22.58 -7.74
CA LEU A 224 -2.98 23.02 -7.34
C LEU A 224 -4.03 21.94 -7.61
N LEU A 225 -3.96 21.28 -8.76
CA LEU A 225 -4.87 20.18 -9.12
C LEU A 225 -4.71 18.99 -8.17
N GLU A 226 -3.48 18.64 -7.78
CA GLU A 226 -3.22 17.58 -6.81
C GLU A 226 -3.80 17.90 -5.43
N ARG A 227 -3.62 19.14 -4.95
CA ARG A 227 -4.22 19.61 -3.69
C ARG A 227 -5.74 19.55 -3.73
N GLN A 228 -6.36 19.98 -4.83
CA GLN A 228 -7.81 19.90 -5.00
C GLN A 228 -8.30 18.45 -5.00
N ARG A 229 -7.63 17.56 -5.75
CA ARG A 229 -7.97 16.12 -5.77
C ARG A 229 -7.91 15.50 -4.38
N ALA A 230 -6.87 15.82 -3.60
CA ALA A 230 -6.75 15.35 -2.23
C ALA A 230 -7.88 15.88 -1.34
N ALA A 231 -8.22 17.18 -1.44
CA ALA A 231 -9.31 17.78 -0.67
C ALA A 231 -10.68 17.17 -1.01
N TYR A 232 -10.98 16.96 -2.30
CA TYR A 232 -12.21 16.27 -2.72
C TYR A 232 -12.25 14.82 -2.23
N GLY A 233 -11.13 14.10 -2.29
CA GLY A 233 -11.02 12.74 -1.76
C GLY A 233 -11.33 12.68 -0.26
N GLN A 234 -10.74 13.58 0.53
CA GLN A 234 -10.99 13.67 1.97
C GLN A 234 -12.46 14.02 2.27
N ALA A 235 -13.07 14.94 1.54
CA ALA A 235 -14.49 15.28 1.72
C ALA A 235 -15.40 14.06 1.44
N LEU A 236 -15.10 13.27 0.40
CA LEU A 236 -15.84 12.06 0.09
C LEU A 236 -15.68 10.99 1.18
N GLU A 237 -14.47 10.82 1.72
CA GLU A 237 -14.22 9.91 2.85
C GLU A 237 -14.98 10.34 4.10
N GLN A 238 -15.03 11.65 4.40
CA GLN A 238 -15.83 12.19 5.50
C GLN A 238 -17.32 11.90 5.30
N CYS A 239 -17.87 12.17 4.10
CA CYS A 239 -19.27 11.85 3.78
C CYS A 239 -19.57 10.36 3.92
N ARG A 240 -18.67 9.48 3.44
CA ARG A 240 -18.80 8.04 3.62
C ARG A 240 -18.79 7.67 5.11
N GLY A 241 -17.88 8.23 5.89
CA GLY A 241 -17.81 8.01 7.33
C GLY A 241 -19.11 8.39 8.04
N LEU A 242 -19.70 9.54 7.69
CA LEU A 242 -21.00 9.96 8.21
C LEU A 242 -22.12 9.00 7.81
N LEU A 243 -22.19 8.58 6.54
CA LEU A 243 -23.18 7.60 6.08
C LEU A 243 -23.06 6.25 6.79
N CYS A 244 -21.83 5.78 7.03
CA CYS A 244 -21.59 4.55 7.77
C CYS A 244 -22.08 4.66 9.22
N ARG A 245 -21.78 5.77 9.91
CA ARG A 245 -22.29 6.02 11.27
C ARG A 245 -23.81 6.07 11.29
N LEU A 246 -24.42 6.80 10.34
CA LEU A 246 -25.88 6.86 10.23
C LEU A 246 -26.51 5.49 10.03
N ALA A 247 -25.94 4.65 9.18
CA ALA A 247 -26.44 3.30 8.95
C ALA A 247 -26.27 2.39 10.19
N GLN A 248 -25.12 2.47 10.86
CA GLN A 248 -24.81 1.63 12.02
C GLN A 248 -25.63 2.04 13.24
N GLU A 249 -25.63 3.32 13.60
CA GLU A 249 -26.29 3.82 14.81
C GLU A 249 -27.81 3.84 14.63
N TYR A 250 -28.31 4.42 13.53
CA TYR A 250 -29.74 4.69 13.42
C TYR A 250 -30.54 3.57 12.76
N ARG A 251 -29.96 2.77 11.86
CA ARG A 251 -30.69 1.64 11.27
C ARG A 251 -30.45 0.36 12.02
N LEU A 252 -29.20 -0.03 12.21
CA LEU A 252 -28.88 -1.30 12.85
C LEU A 252 -29.02 -1.22 14.38
N GLY A 253 -28.53 -0.15 15.00
CA GLY A 253 -28.61 0.06 16.45
C GLY A 253 -30.04 0.12 16.96
N THR A 254 -30.84 1.06 16.45
CA THR A 254 -32.24 1.20 16.87
C THR A 254 -33.08 -0.05 16.57
N GLN A 255 -32.81 -0.74 15.46
CA GLN A 255 -33.52 -1.98 15.14
C GLN A 255 -33.15 -3.10 16.11
N ALA A 256 -31.88 -3.24 16.49
CA ALA A 256 -31.47 -4.20 17.51
C ALA A 256 -32.09 -3.90 18.88
N GLU A 257 -32.19 -2.62 19.27
CA GLU A 257 -32.87 -2.21 20.50
C GLU A 257 -34.38 -2.54 20.46
N LEU A 258 -35.04 -2.28 19.34
CA LEU A 258 -36.44 -2.65 19.14
C LEU A 258 -36.62 -4.17 19.21
N ASP A 259 -35.77 -4.94 18.52
CA ASP A 259 -35.81 -6.40 18.53
C ASP A 259 -35.59 -6.96 19.95
N GLN A 260 -34.67 -6.36 20.70
CA GLN A 260 -34.43 -6.73 22.10
C GLN A 260 -35.66 -6.46 22.98
N SER A 261 -36.29 -5.29 22.84
CA SER A 261 -37.51 -4.95 23.58
C SER A 261 -38.69 -5.87 23.22
N ASN A 262 -38.82 -6.23 21.95
CA ASN A 262 -39.85 -7.16 21.45
C ASN A 262 -39.63 -8.56 22.01
N ALA A 263 -38.38 -9.05 22.03
CA ALA A 263 -38.04 -10.34 22.62
C ALA A 263 -38.42 -10.39 24.11
N GLN A 264 -38.05 -9.36 24.89
CA GLN A 264 -38.43 -9.26 26.31
C GLN A 264 -39.94 -9.21 26.52
N TYR A 265 -40.67 -8.48 25.68
CA TYR A 265 -42.13 -8.44 25.71
C TYR A 265 -42.74 -9.83 25.44
N LEU A 266 -42.21 -10.57 24.46
CA LEU A 266 -42.70 -11.90 24.15
C LEU A 266 -42.36 -12.91 25.25
N GLU A 267 -41.16 -12.84 25.84
CA GLU A 267 -40.77 -13.67 26.99
C GLU A 267 -41.70 -13.46 28.19
N THR A 268 -41.97 -12.20 28.54
CA THR A 268 -42.89 -11.86 29.63
C THR A 268 -44.33 -12.28 29.33
N LYS A 269 -44.77 -12.17 28.07
CA LYS A 269 -46.08 -12.66 27.65
C LYS A 269 -46.18 -14.19 27.72
N CYS A 270 -45.14 -14.90 27.29
CA CYS A 270 -45.07 -16.36 27.37
C CYS A 270 -45.06 -16.84 28.82
N SER A 271 -44.29 -16.20 29.71
CA SER A 271 -44.28 -16.56 31.14
C SER A 271 -45.64 -16.31 31.80
N ALA A 272 -46.32 -15.20 31.47
CA ALA A 272 -47.67 -14.95 31.93
C ALA A 272 -48.68 -15.98 31.42
N MET A 273 -48.57 -16.42 30.15
CA MET A 273 -49.41 -17.48 29.59
C MET A 273 -49.17 -18.84 30.26
N LEU A 274 -47.92 -19.20 30.56
CA LEU A 274 -47.58 -20.42 31.29
C LEU A 274 -48.18 -20.41 32.71
N LEU A 275 -48.09 -19.27 33.41
CA LEU A 275 -48.71 -19.11 34.72
C LEU A 275 -50.23 -19.23 34.65
N LYS A 276 -50.87 -18.64 33.63
CA LYS A 276 -52.31 -18.82 33.40
C LYS A 276 -52.67 -20.28 33.16
N ALA A 277 -51.94 -20.99 32.29
CA ALA A 277 -52.19 -22.39 32.03
C ALA A 277 -52.09 -23.26 33.31
N ARG A 278 -51.09 -22.99 34.17
CA ARG A 278 -50.95 -23.67 35.47
C ARG A 278 -52.09 -23.35 36.43
N LEU A 279 -52.59 -22.11 36.44
CA LEU A 279 -53.74 -21.75 37.27
C LEU A 279 -55.01 -22.48 36.82
N GLU A 280 -55.24 -22.58 35.51
CA GLU A 280 -56.37 -23.36 34.97
C GLU A 280 -56.23 -24.86 35.30
N GLU A 281 -55.01 -25.44 35.19
CA GLU A 281 -54.74 -26.82 35.61
C GLU A 281 -55.08 -27.05 37.09
N LEU A 282 -54.63 -26.16 37.97
CA LEU A 282 -54.95 -26.23 39.40
C LEU A 282 -56.45 -26.03 39.66
N SER A 283 -57.12 -25.15 38.91
CA SER A 283 -58.58 -24.97 39.01
C SER A 283 -59.31 -26.27 38.67
N ILE A 284 -58.94 -26.93 37.56
CA ILE A 284 -59.52 -28.21 37.16
C ILE A 284 -59.29 -29.27 38.24
N LEU A 285 -58.10 -29.33 38.85
CA LEU A 285 -57.79 -30.28 39.93
C LEU A 285 -58.64 -30.03 41.18
N LEU A 286 -58.83 -28.76 41.58
CA LEU A 286 -59.68 -28.40 42.71
C LEU A 286 -61.16 -28.74 42.43
N ASP A 287 -61.63 -28.51 41.21
CA ASP A 287 -63.00 -28.82 40.80
C ASP A 287 -63.26 -30.34 40.73
N THR A 288 -62.29 -31.12 40.25
CA THR A 288 -62.40 -32.59 40.18
C THR A 288 -62.25 -33.26 41.55
N TYR A 289 -61.33 -32.76 42.38
CA TYR A 289 -61.03 -33.30 43.71
C TYR A 289 -61.28 -32.27 44.82
N PRO A 290 -62.56 -31.94 45.10
CA PRO A 290 -62.91 -31.13 46.26
C PRO A 290 -62.46 -31.84 47.55
N PRO A 291 -62.19 -31.07 48.63
CA PRO A 291 -61.62 -31.60 49.88
C PRO A 291 -62.48 -32.71 50.47
N GLU A 292 -63.81 -32.59 50.40
CA GLU A 292 -64.75 -33.61 50.84
C GLU A 292 -64.55 -34.95 50.11
N LYS A 293 -64.40 -34.95 48.77
CA LYS A 293 -64.13 -36.17 48.02
C LYS A 293 -62.76 -36.76 48.36
N VAL A 294 -61.75 -35.91 48.58
CA VAL A 294 -60.41 -36.36 48.99
C VAL A 294 -60.45 -37.03 50.37
N GLU A 295 -61.21 -36.48 51.31
CA GLU A 295 -61.43 -37.08 52.63
C GLU A 295 -62.11 -38.44 52.54
N VAL A 296 -63.15 -38.55 51.71
CA VAL A 296 -63.81 -39.84 51.44
C VAL A 296 -62.84 -40.85 50.81
N HIS A 297 -62.05 -40.46 49.81
CA HIS A 297 -61.04 -41.33 49.23
C HIS A 297 -59.97 -41.75 50.25
N ARG A 298 -59.61 -40.89 51.20
CA ARG A 298 -58.70 -41.23 52.30
C ARG A 298 -59.32 -42.25 53.25
N ALA A 299 -60.60 -42.08 53.61
CA ALA A 299 -61.32 -43.02 54.46
C ALA A 299 -61.42 -44.41 53.80
N ILE A 300 -61.83 -44.45 52.51
CA ILE A 300 -61.88 -45.69 51.72
C ILE A 300 -60.50 -46.35 51.67
N ARG A 301 -59.44 -45.58 51.43
CA ARG A 301 -58.07 -46.10 51.41
C ARG A 301 -57.68 -46.72 52.77
N ALA A 302 -58.01 -46.06 53.88
CA ALA A 302 -57.70 -46.56 55.21
C ALA A 302 -58.46 -47.87 55.53
N GLU A 303 -59.75 -47.94 55.18
CA GLU A 303 -60.55 -49.16 55.36
C GLU A 303 -60.02 -50.33 54.52
N LEU A 304 -59.69 -50.08 53.25
CA LEU A 304 -59.09 -51.09 52.38
C LEU A 304 -57.73 -51.55 52.91
N GLN A 305 -56.89 -50.65 53.41
CA GLN A 305 -55.61 -51.00 54.04
C GLN A 305 -55.82 -51.91 55.26
N VAL A 306 -56.76 -51.57 56.14
CA VAL A 306 -57.10 -52.41 57.30
C VAL A 306 -57.64 -53.78 56.86
N ALA A 307 -58.44 -53.84 55.80
CA ALA A 307 -58.94 -55.09 55.25
C ALA A 307 -57.82 -55.97 54.68
N ILE A 308 -56.88 -55.37 53.95
CA ILE A 308 -55.69 -56.05 53.42
C ILE A 308 -54.86 -56.62 54.58
N GLU A 309 -54.54 -55.81 55.59
CA GLU A 309 -53.76 -56.27 56.75
C GLU A 309 -54.45 -57.40 57.53
N ARG A 310 -55.79 -57.39 57.61
CA ARG A 310 -56.55 -58.50 58.23
C ARG A 310 -56.43 -59.77 57.40
N GLN A 311 -56.62 -59.68 56.09
CA GLN A 311 -56.48 -60.83 55.21
C GLN A 311 -55.06 -61.38 55.20
N GLU A 312 -54.04 -60.53 55.22
CA GLU A 312 -52.65 -60.96 55.34
C GLU A 312 -52.39 -61.73 56.64
N LYS A 313 -52.99 -61.29 57.77
CA LYS A 313 -52.92 -62.01 59.04
C LYS A 313 -53.67 -63.35 58.99
N GLU A 314 -54.86 -63.38 58.42
CA GLU A 314 -55.65 -64.62 58.25
C GLU A 314 -54.91 -65.62 57.33
N LEU A 315 -54.30 -65.13 56.25
CA LEU A 315 -53.46 -65.94 55.37
C LEU A 315 -52.24 -66.47 56.11
N ALA A 316 -51.54 -65.63 56.88
CA ALA A 316 -50.40 -66.07 57.69
C ALA A 316 -50.79 -67.15 58.70
N GLN A 317 -51.91 -66.97 59.40
CA GLN A 317 -52.45 -67.97 60.34
C GLN A 317 -52.82 -69.28 59.62
N ALA A 318 -53.47 -69.20 58.45
CA ALA A 318 -53.79 -70.38 57.67
C ALA A 318 -52.53 -71.13 57.21
N LEU A 319 -51.48 -70.41 56.81
CA LEU A 319 -50.18 -71.01 56.45
C LEU A 319 -49.50 -71.66 57.66
N GLU A 320 -49.54 -71.03 58.84
CA GLU A 320 -49.03 -71.62 60.08
C GLU A 320 -49.78 -72.91 60.46
N LEU A 321 -51.10 -72.92 60.35
CA LEU A 321 -51.91 -74.12 60.56
C LEU A 321 -51.59 -75.23 59.55
N LEU A 322 -51.46 -74.88 58.27
CA LEU A 322 -51.05 -75.83 57.23
C LEU A 322 -49.68 -76.43 57.54
N ALA A 323 -48.70 -75.61 57.92
CA ALA A 323 -47.38 -76.10 58.32
C ALA A 323 -47.45 -77.05 59.52
N ALA A 324 -48.30 -76.74 60.52
CA ALA A 324 -48.53 -77.65 61.64
C ALA A 324 -49.12 -79.01 61.17
N TYR A 325 -50.12 -79.00 60.27
CA TYR A 325 -50.66 -80.23 59.69
C TYR A 325 -49.62 -81.00 58.86
N GLU A 326 -48.77 -80.31 58.12
CA GLU A 326 -47.67 -80.93 57.36
C GLU A 326 -46.68 -81.65 58.29
N THR A 327 -46.32 -81.06 59.45
CA THR A 327 -45.45 -81.72 60.43
C THR A 327 -46.07 -82.93 61.12
N LEU A 328 -47.40 -82.94 61.28
CA LEU A 328 -48.15 -84.07 61.83
C LEU A 328 -48.33 -85.20 60.79
N GLY A 329 -48.24 -84.90 59.50
CA GLY A 329 -48.35 -85.86 58.40
C GLY A 329 -47.51 -87.15 58.53
N PRO A 330 -46.18 -87.09 58.79
CA PRO A 330 -45.36 -88.28 58.96
C PRO A 330 -45.73 -89.09 60.21
N ASP A 331 -46.06 -88.43 61.33
CA ASP A 331 -46.47 -89.09 62.56
C ASP A 331 -47.83 -89.79 62.39
N PHE A 332 -48.79 -89.14 61.72
CA PHE A 332 -50.06 -89.75 61.35
C PHE A 332 -49.89 -90.92 60.37
N ALA A 333 -48.99 -90.80 59.39
CA ALA A 333 -48.69 -91.89 58.46
C ALA A 333 -48.10 -93.11 59.21
N ALA A 334 -47.17 -92.89 60.14
CA ALA A 334 -46.62 -93.94 60.99
C ALA A 334 -47.70 -94.61 61.86
N LEU A 335 -48.57 -93.83 62.52
CA LEU A 335 -49.70 -94.35 63.28
C LEU A 335 -50.70 -95.14 62.42
N ALA A 336 -50.95 -94.69 61.19
CA ALA A 336 -51.82 -95.39 60.24
C ALA A 336 -51.19 -96.72 59.77
N GLU A 337 -49.88 -96.75 59.54
CA GLU A 337 -49.13 -97.97 59.23
C GLU A 337 -49.14 -98.95 60.41
N GLU A 338 -48.90 -98.47 61.64
CA GLU A 338 -49.00 -99.29 62.85
C GLU A 338 -50.41 -99.88 63.03
N TYR A 339 -51.44 -99.06 62.82
CA TYR A 339 -52.83 -99.52 62.89
C TYR A 339 -53.17 -100.53 61.79
N ALA A 340 -52.68 -100.33 60.56
CA ALA A 340 -52.84 -101.27 59.46
C ALA A 340 -52.12 -102.60 59.74
N GLN A 341 -50.93 -102.55 60.32
CA GLN A 341 -50.21 -103.75 60.77
C GLN A 341 -50.97 -104.48 61.88
N LEU A 342 -51.50 -103.78 62.87
CA LEU A 342 -52.33 -104.36 63.92
C LEU A 342 -53.61 -104.99 63.37
N GLN A 343 -54.25 -104.37 62.38
CA GLN A 343 -55.40 -104.96 61.68
C GLN A 343 -55.01 -106.22 60.91
N ALA A 344 -53.92 -106.20 60.15
CA ALA A 344 -53.42 -107.39 59.45
C ALA A 344 -53.06 -108.53 60.42
N GLN A 345 -52.47 -108.23 61.57
CA GLN A 345 -52.22 -109.20 62.62
C GLN A 345 -53.52 -109.74 63.24
N ALA A 346 -54.51 -108.87 63.47
CA ALA A 346 -55.83 -109.28 63.97
C ALA A 346 -56.54 -110.19 62.97
N ASP A 347 -56.47 -109.89 61.68
CA ASP A 347 -57.08 -110.68 60.62
C ASP A 347 -56.32 -112.00 60.37
N ASN A 348 -54.98 -112.01 60.46
CA ASN A 348 -54.19 -113.25 60.46
C ASN A 348 -54.50 -114.14 61.66
N ARG A 349 -54.65 -113.57 62.86
CA ARG A 349 -55.08 -114.33 64.05
C ARG A 349 -56.49 -114.88 63.88
N ARG A 350 -57.42 -114.09 63.31
CA ARG A 350 -58.77 -114.56 62.97
C ARG A 350 -58.76 -115.66 61.91
N TRP A 351 -57.91 -115.55 60.90
CA TRP A 351 -57.71 -116.59 59.88
C TRP A 351 -57.14 -117.87 60.49
N ALA A 352 -56.11 -117.78 61.33
CA ALA A 352 -55.52 -118.92 62.04
C ALA A 352 -56.56 -119.61 62.96
N LEU A 353 -57.43 -118.84 63.62
CA LEU A 353 -58.55 -119.38 64.39
C LEU A 353 -59.59 -120.10 63.51
N ARG A 354 -59.78 -119.69 62.25
CA ARG A 354 -60.68 -120.35 61.30
C ARG A 354 -60.07 -121.63 60.70
N GLU A 355 -58.77 -121.64 60.40
CA GLU A 355 -58.04 -122.83 59.93
C GLU A 355 -57.93 -123.92 61.01
N LEU A 356 -57.65 -123.54 62.27
CA LEU A 356 -57.69 -124.47 63.40
C LEU A 356 -59.10 -125.01 63.68
N ALA A 357 -60.14 -124.27 63.28
CA ALA A 357 -61.53 -124.73 63.35
C ALA A 357 -61.97 -125.54 62.10
N GLY A 358 -61.16 -125.58 61.03
CA GLY A 358 -61.47 -126.25 59.75
C GLY A 358 -60.65 -127.52 59.46
N GLY A 359 -59.68 -127.87 60.31
CA GLY A 359 -58.76 -129.01 60.12
C GLY A 359 -58.88 -130.13 61.16
N SER A 360 -60.02 -130.84 61.19
CA SER A 360 -60.15 -132.29 61.51
C SER A 360 -61.50 -132.76 60.94
N PRO A 361 -61.61 -133.98 60.39
CA PRO A 361 -61.61 -135.22 61.18
C PRO A 361 -60.25 -135.91 61.29
#